data_AF-A0A2G2ZW37-F1
#
_entry.id   AF-A0A2G2ZW37-F1
#
_cell.length_a   1.000
_cell.length_b   1.000
_cell.length_c   1.000
_cell.angle_alpha   90.00
_cell.angle_beta   90.00
_cell.angle_gamma   90.00
#
_symmetry.space_group_name_H-M   'P 1'
#
loop_
_entity.id
_entity.type
_entity.pdbx_description
1 polymer ?
#
loop_
_entity_poly.entity_id
_entity_poly.type
_entity_poly.pdbx_seq_one_letter_code
_entity_poly.pdbx_strand_id
1 'polypeptide(L)'
;MSFSFFDSSTYDGTTEDIACDAYHKYKEDVQLMVDIGLVAYRFSISWSRLIPILTLRCHYLSIWKRTCQPEGVTIYNNLIDELISHGVHPHVILYHCDLPQALEDEYVGWLSRKIVKDFTAFTDARFKEFGDRVLHWTTMNEANILALGGYGNGLIPPNRCSAPFRSNCTGGNWSTEVYIVGHNMLLAHSSAVRLYKRKYKQGFVGISVYGSAYLPYLNSEADVMAVQLALDFYIGWFIEPLIFGDYPQIMKKNAGSRLPRFSKSESELVKGSLDFIGLNHYNQVYAKDNPTSLEEDLRDFTMDTGVEILRMNLQCLPSQCCLCQVESHHYLFLVFFWKVLLSRRWFKLLEAPRSIRVPSSFHLVKGGNSSSDIAFN
;
A
#
# COMPACT_ATOMS: atom_id res chain seq x y z
N MET A 1 0.83 14.29 3.80
CA MET A 1 -0.20 15.25 4.26
C MET A 1 -1.60 14.73 3.95
N SER A 2 -2.02 13.61 4.57
CA SER A 2 -3.43 13.23 4.61
C SER A 2 -4.06 13.85 5.86
N PHE A 3 -5.28 14.36 5.73
CA PHE A 3 -6.15 14.64 6.88
C PHE A 3 -7.26 13.62 6.81
N SER A 4 -7.49 12.90 7.90
CA SER A 4 -8.72 12.16 8.09
C SER A 4 -9.60 12.95 9.06
N PHE A 5 -10.72 13.47 8.57
CA PHE A 5 -11.78 13.98 9.44
C PHE A 5 -12.64 12.77 9.81
N PHE A 6 -12.22 12.02 10.81
CA PHE A 6 -13.11 11.03 11.42
C PHE A 6 -13.15 11.25 12.92
N ASP A 7 -14.37 11.35 13.43
CA ASP A 7 -14.72 11.21 14.85
C ASP A 7 -14.60 9.73 15.27
N SER A 8 -13.51 9.09 14.84
CA SER A 8 -13.13 7.76 15.29
C SER A 8 -12.25 7.95 16.52
N SER A 9 -12.58 7.23 17.59
CA SER A 9 -11.77 7.17 18.81
C SER A 9 -10.34 6.71 18.46
N THR A 10 -9.44 7.66 18.27
CA THR A 10 -8.00 7.39 18.34
C THR A 10 -7.68 6.88 19.74
N TYR A 11 -6.62 6.09 19.88
CA TYR A 11 -6.26 5.47 21.15
C TYR A 11 -6.13 6.48 22.30
N ASP A 12 -5.73 7.72 21.99
CA ASP A 12 -5.52 8.82 22.91
C ASP A 12 -6.52 10.00 22.76
N GLY A 13 -7.52 9.85 21.88
CA GLY A 13 -8.52 10.90 21.61
C GLY A 13 -7.99 12.12 20.83
N THR A 14 -6.79 12.04 20.25
CA THR A 14 -6.25 13.08 19.38
C THR A 14 -6.93 13.12 18.01
N THR A 15 -6.96 14.29 17.36
CA THR A 15 -7.43 14.47 15.99
C THR A 15 -6.25 14.77 15.05
N GLU A 16 -6.43 14.49 13.76
CA GLU A 16 -5.44 14.79 12.72
C GLU A 16 -5.57 16.20 12.13
N ASP A 17 -6.26 17.12 12.83
CA ASP A 17 -6.54 18.48 12.33
C ASP A 17 -5.28 19.32 12.09
N ILE A 18 -4.20 19.03 12.81
CA ILE A 18 -2.89 19.68 12.63
C ILE A 18 -1.83 18.65 12.19
N ALA A 19 -1.85 17.45 12.79
CA ALA A 19 -0.80 16.43 12.62
C ALA A 19 0.61 17.02 12.90
N CYS A 20 1.58 16.80 12.00
CA CYS A 20 2.91 17.41 12.11
C CYS A 20 2.99 18.83 11.50
N ASP A 21 1.87 19.41 11.07
CA ASP A 21 1.79 20.73 10.46
C ASP A 21 2.59 20.90 9.15
N ALA A 22 2.84 19.80 8.43
CA ALA A 22 3.58 19.78 7.16
C ALA A 22 2.96 20.70 6.08
N TYR A 23 1.70 21.10 6.21
CA TYR A 23 1.08 22.09 5.32
C TYR A 23 1.79 23.44 5.39
N HIS A 24 2.23 23.86 6.58
CA HIS A 24 2.98 25.09 6.76
C HIS A 24 4.50 24.85 6.77
N LYS A 25 4.94 23.66 7.21
CA LYS A 25 6.33 23.33 7.51
C LYS A 25 7.07 22.52 6.45
N TYR A 26 6.49 22.34 5.26
CA TYR A 26 7.08 21.47 4.23
C TYR A 26 8.52 21.85 3.84
N LYS A 27 8.92 23.12 3.95
CA LYS A 27 10.32 23.53 3.67
C LYS A 27 11.30 23.00 4.69
N GLU A 28 10.90 22.99 5.97
CA GLU A 28 11.69 22.40 7.04
C GLU A 28 11.80 20.88 6.84
N ASP A 29 10.69 20.24 6.46
CA ASP A 29 10.68 18.82 6.13
C ASP A 29 11.65 18.52 4.97
N VAL A 30 11.63 19.32 3.89
CA VAL A 30 12.53 19.14 2.74
C VAL A 30 13.99 19.35 3.15
N GLN A 31 14.30 20.36 3.97
CA GLN A 31 15.67 20.58 4.44
C GLN A 31 16.18 19.37 5.23
N LEU A 32 15.36 18.78 6.11
CA LEU A 32 15.72 17.56 6.83
C LEU A 32 15.98 16.38 5.88
N MET A 33 15.19 16.25 4.82
CA MET A 33 15.40 15.21 3.80
C MET A 33 16.75 15.38 3.09
N VAL A 34 17.12 16.62 2.79
CA VAL A 34 18.41 16.97 2.18
C VAL A 34 19.56 16.66 3.13
N ASP A 35 19.45 17.05 4.39
CA ASP A 35 20.50 16.84 5.40
C ASP A 35 20.77 15.35 5.64
N ILE A 36 19.74 14.50 5.55
CA ILE A 36 19.84 13.03 5.63
C ILE A 36 20.38 12.42 4.32
N GLY A 37 20.37 13.16 3.21
CA GLY A 37 20.81 12.69 1.90
C GLY A 37 19.78 11.85 1.15
N LEU A 38 18.49 12.11 1.36
CA LEU A 38 17.43 11.42 0.60
C LEU A 38 17.43 11.87 -0.87
N VAL A 39 17.38 10.90 -1.78
CA VAL A 39 17.34 11.14 -3.23
C VAL A 39 15.93 11.16 -3.80
N ALA A 40 14.94 10.70 -3.02
CA ALA A 40 13.54 10.66 -3.38
C ALA A 40 12.66 10.80 -2.14
N TYR A 41 11.49 11.41 -2.30
CA TYR A 41 10.51 11.54 -1.23
C TYR A 41 9.14 11.06 -1.69
N ARG A 42 8.58 10.11 -0.94
CA ARG A 42 7.27 9.51 -1.23
C ARG A 42 6.19 10.16 -0.37
N PHE A 43 5.24 10.86 -0.99
CA PHE A 43 4.15 11.55 -0.29
C PHE A 43 2.81 11.38 -1.01
N SER A 44 1.70 11.57 -0.29
CA SER A 44 0.36 11.51 -0.86
C SER A 44 -0.21 12.90 -1.16
N ILE A 45 -0.99 12.96 -2.24
CA ILE A 45 -1.85 14.09 -2.57
C ILE A 45 -3.24 13.78 -2.02
N SER A 46 -3.79 14.71 -1.25
CA SER A 46 -5.08 14.53 -0.61
C SER A 46 -6.23 14.74 -1.60
N TRP A 47 -7.07 13.73 -1.79
CA TRP A 47 -8.21 13.81 -2.70
C TRP A 47 -9.24 14.83 -2.21
N SER A 48 -9.62 14.75 -0.93
CA SER A 48 -10.60 15.64 -0.30
C SER A 48 -10.24 17.13 -0.39
N ARG A 49 -8.95 17.49 -0.31
CA ARG A 49 -8.49 18.89 -0.44
C ARG A 49 -8.64 19.48 -1.83
N LEU A 50 -8.65 18.63 -2.85
CA LEU A 50 -8.58 19.06 -4.25
C LEU A 50 -9.92 18.95 -4.98
N ILE A 51 -10.88 18.26 -4.37
CA ILE A 51 -12.28 18.19 -4.81
C ILE A 51 -13.20 18.36 -3.60
N PRO A 52 -13.41 19.59 -3.08
CA PRO A 52 -14.51 19.85 -2.17
C PRO A 52 -15.81 19.67 -2.95
N ILE A 53 -16.72 18.81 -2.48
CA ILE A 53 -18.09 18.47 -2.93
C ILE A 53 -18.76 19.41 -3.94
N LEU A 54 -18.61 20.72 -3.77
CA LEU A 54 -19.03 21.73 -4.75
C LEU A 54 -18.54 21.45 -6.18
N THR A 55 -17.45 20.69 -6.36
CA THR A 55 -16.89 20.34 -7.68
C THR A 55 -17.67 19.26 -8.45
N LEU A 56 -18.48 18.41 -7.79
CA LEU A 56 -19.37 17.48 -8.51
C LEU A 56 -20.56 18.20 -9.15
N ARG A 57 -20.98 19.35 -8.59
CA ARG A 57 -21.95 20.26 -9.23
C ARG A 57 -21.32 21.19 -10.28
N CYS A 58 -20.01 21.41 -10.24
CA CYS A 58 -19.29 22.22 -11.24
C CYS A 58 -19.16 21.55 -12.61
N HIS A 59 -19.60 20.30 -12.79
CA HIS A 59 -19.65 19.64 -14.09
C HIS A 59 -20.59 20.33 -15.11
N TYR A 60 -21.42 21.29 -14.68
CA TYR A 60 -22.42 21.91 -15.54
C TYR A 60 -22.06 23.29 -16.13
N LEU A 61 -20.96 23.94 -15.74
CA LEU A 61 -20.66 25.29 -16.21
C LEU A 61 -19.16 25.51 -16.44
N SER A 62 -18.84 26.27 -17.49
CA SER A 62 -17.53 26.77 -17.94
C SER A 62 -16.76 27.62 -16.91
N ILE A 63 -17.12 27.53 -15.63
CA ILE A 63 -16.61 28.28 -14.48
C ILE A 63 -15.40 27.58 -13.83
N TRP A 64 -15.04 26.37 -14.28
CA TRP A 64 -13.88 25.61 -13.80
C TRP A 64 -12.56 26.40 -13.85
N LYS A 65 -12.42 27.32 -14.81
CA LYS A 65 -11.17 28.05 -15.07
C LYS A 65 -10.91 29.26 -14.16
N ARG A 66 -11.86 29.73 -13.35
CA ARG A 66 -11.72 31.03 -12.66
C ARG A 66 -11.96 31.04 -11.14
N THR A 67 -12.63 30.05 -10.57
CA THR A 67 -13.11 30.15 -9.18
C THR A 67 -12.77 28.97 -8.28
N CYS A 68 -12.17 27.89 -8.80
CA CYS A 68 -12.08 26.63 -8.07
C CYS A 68 -10.67 26.17 -7.66
N GLN A 69 -9.58 26.92 -7.88
CA GLN A 69 -8.27 26.63 -7.27
C GLN A 69 -7.46 27.91 -7.04
N PRO A 70 -6.79 28.06 -5.88
CA PRO A 70 -5.37 27.69 -5.89
C PRO A 70 -4.78 27.05 -4.62
N GLU A 71 -5.28 27.26 -3.40
CA GLU A 71 -4.50 26.97 -2.18
C GLU A 71 -4.02 25.51 -2.07
N GLY A 72 -4.94 24.55 -2.23
CA GLY A 72 -4.63 23.12 -2.15
C GLY A 72 -3.70 22.62 -3.26
N VAL A 73 -3.71 23.23 -4.45
CA VAL A 73 -2.78 22.87 -5.54
C VAL A 73 -1.46 23.62 -5.43
N THR A 74 -1.49 24.87 -5.01
CA THR A 74 -0.32 25.69 -4.74
C THR A 74 0.58 25.03 -3.72
N ILE A 75 0.04 24.45 -2.64
CA ILE A 75 0.89 23.77 -1.65
C ILE A 75 1.64 22.56 -2.25
N TYR A 76 0.98 21.76 -3.09
CA TYR A 76 1.64 20.63 -3.74
C TYR A 76 2.63 21.08 -4.81
N ASN A 77 2.32 22.12 -5.58
CA ASN A 77 3.26 22.74 -6.50
C ASN A 77 4.51 23.23 -5.76
N ASN A 78 4.34 23.98 -4.67
CA ASN A 78 5.44 24.49 -3.86
C ASN A 78 6.29 23.35 -3.27
N LEU A 79 5.66 22.30 -2.72
CA LEU A 79 6.39 21.13 -2.21
C LEU A 79 7.17 20.42 -3.33
N ILE A 80 6.56 20.21 -4.49
CA ILE A 80 7.21 19.54 -5.63
C ILE A 80 8.39 20.37 -6.12
N ASP A 81 8.23 21.69 -6.25
CA ASP A 81 9.28 22.60 -6.68
C ASP A 81 10.42 22.67 -5.67
N GLU A 82 10.11 22.69 -4.36
CA GLU A 82 11.11 22.65 -3.30
C GLU A 82 11.90 21.33 -3.31
N LEU A 83 11.23 20.18 -3.46
CA LEU A 83 11.92 18.89 -3.58
C LEU A 83 12.89 18.87 -4.77
N ILE A 84 12.42 19.31 -5.94
CA ILE A 84 13.20 19.29 -7.17
C ILE A 84 14.36 20.27 -7.12
N SER A 85 14.19 21.46 -6.54
CA SER A 85 15.26 22.46 -6.40
C SER A 85 16.43 21.92 -5.57
N HIS A 86 16.16 20.99 -4.66
CA HIS A 86 17.13 20.28 -3.84
C HIS A 86 17.55 18.90 -4.38
N GLY A 87 17.13 18.53 -5.60
CA GLY A 87 17.51 17.26 -6.24
C GLY A 87 16.81 16.02 -5.67
N VAL A 88 15.74 16.20 -4.88
CA VAL A 88 14.93 15.12 -4.31
C VAL A 88 13.79 14.80 -5.27
N HIS A 89 13.71 13.55 -5.73
CA HIS A 89 12.69 13.14 -6.70
C HIS A 89 11.32 12.93 -6.02
N PRO A 90 10.24 13.58 -6.50
CA PRO A 90 8.91 13.38 -5.94
C PRO A 90 8.29 12.05 -6.40
N HIS A 91 7.90 11.21 -5.44
CA HIS A 91 7.18 9.96 -5.66
C HIS A 91 5.76 10.10 -5.09
N VAL A 92 4.77 10.30 -5.97
CA VAL A 92 3.44 10.70 -5.53
C VAL A 92 2.50 9.51 -5.39
N ILE A 93 1.77 9.46 -4.28
CA ILE A 93 0.65 8.55 -4.04
C ILE A 93 -0.66 9.31 -4.27
N LEU A 94 -1.54 8.78 -5.12
CA LEU A 94 -2.81 9.43 -5.47
C LEU A 94 -3.92 9.13 -4.44
N TYR A 95 -3.87 7.99 -3.77
CA TYR A 95 -4.85 7.64 -2.74
C TYR A 95 -4.18 6.96 -1.54
N HIS A 96 -4.45 7.50 -0.35
CA HIS A 96 -3.89 6.99 0.90
C HIS A 96 -4.88 7.18 2.06
N CYS A 97 -5.92 6.35 2.08
CA CYS A 97 -6.95 6.32 3.13
C CYS A 97 -7.71 7.64 3.32
N ASP A 98 -7.86 8.44 2.26
CA ASP A 98 -8.36 9.82 2.33
C ASP A 98 -9.54 10.07 1.38
N LEU A 99 -10.47 9.12 1.31
CA LEU A 99 -11.63 9.20 0.41
C LEU A 99 -12.48 10.41 0.82
N PRO A 100 -12.91 11.29 -0.12
CA PRO A 100 -13.83 12.36 0.23
C PRO A 100 -15.12 11.79 0.81
N GLN A 101 -15.50 12.22 2.03
CA GLN A 101 -16.68 11.72 2.75
C GLN A 101 -17.96 11.75 1.91
N ALA A 102 -18.10 12.73 1.01
CA ALA A 102 -19.22 12.80 0.08
C ALA A 102 -19.44 11.56 -0.77
N LEU A 103 -18.36 10.92 -1.22
CA LEU A 103 -18.45 9.74 -2.09
C LEU A 103 -18.88 8.53 -1.26
N GLU A 104 -18.49 8.49 0.02
CA GLU A 104 -19.02 7.54 0.99
C GLU A 104 -20.51 7.78 1.25
N ASP A 105 -20.92 9.03 1.46
CA ASP A 105 -22.33 9.38 1.71
C ASP A 105 -23.23 9.17 0.48
N GLU A 106 -22.74 9.47 -0.73
CA GLU A 106 -23.54 9.38 -1.96
C GLU A 106 -23.76 7.94 -2.42
N TYR A 107 -22.72 7.11 -2.34
CA TYR A 107 -22.77 5.76 -2.91
C TYR A 107 -21.94 4.71 -2.17
N VAL A 108 -21.54 4.97 -0.92
CA VAL A 108 -20.76 4.05 -0.07
C VAL A 108 -19.37 3.77 -0.65
N GLY A 109 -18.80 4.80 -1.28
CA GLY A 109 -17.39 4.85 -1.67
C GLY A 109 -16.95 3.67 -2.52
N TRP A 110 -15.98 2.91 -2.02
CA TRP A 110 -15.35 1.82 -2.75
C TRP A 110 -16.26 0.60 -2.99
N LEU A 111 -17.41 0.50 -2.33
CA LEU A 111 -18.38 -0.56 -2.61
C LEU A 111 -19.09 -0.36 -3.95
N SER A 112 -19.20 0.89 -4.41
CA SER A 112 -19.87 1.23 -5.66
C SER A 112 -18.90 1.29 -6.83
N ARG A 113 -19.28 0.71 -7.97
CA ARG A 113 -18.54 0.83 -9.23
C ARG A 113 -18.43 2.27 -9.75
N LYS A 114 -19.23 3.21 -9.25
CA LYS A 114 -19.13 4.63 -9.61
C LYS A 114 -17.73 5.20 -9.28
N ILE A 115 -17.10 4.69 -8.21
CA ILE A 115 -15.78 5.16 -7.76
C ILE A 115 -14.70 5.04 -8.83
N VAL A 116 -14.81 4.08 -9.74
CA VAL A 116 -13.84 3.89 -10.84
C VAL A 116 -13.77 5.13 -11.71
N LYS A 117 -14.93 5.73 -12.03
CA LYS A 117 -15.00 6.94 -12.86
C LYS A 117 -14.48 8.16 -12.10
N ASP A 118 -14.87 8.32 -10.84
CA ASP A 118 -14.47 9.48 -10.04
C ASP A 118 -12.97 9.46 -9.72
N PHE A 119 -12.41 8.29 -9.38
CA PHE A 119 -10.98 8.11 -9.21
C PHE A 119 -10.21 8.36 -10.52
N THR A 120 -10.73 7.89 -11.66
CA THR A 120 -10.11 8.18 -12.97
C THR A 120 -10.10 9.67 -13.27
N ALA A 121 -11.19 10.39 -12.97
CA ALA A 121 -11.27 11.83 -13.19
C ALA A 121 -10.32 12.61 -12.24
N PHE A 122 -10.26 12.21 -10.98
CA PHE A 122 -9.34 12.77 -10.00
C PHE A 122 -7.88 12.58 -10.45
N THR A 123 -7.50 11.36 -10.83
CA THR A 123 -6.14 11.07 -11.30
C THR A 123 -5.80 11.79 -12.61
N ASP A 124 -6.75 11.93 -13.56
CA ASP A 124 -6.54 12.75 -14.76
C ASP A 124 -6.15 14.20 -14.42
N ALA A 125 -6.87 14.80 -13.46
CA ALA A 125 -6.58 16.15 -13.02
C ALA A 125 -5.19 16.26 -12.36
N ARG A 126 -4.77 15.27 -11.58
CA ARG A 126 -3.45 15.26 -10.93
C ARG A 126 -2.31 15.05 -11.93
N PHE A 127 -2.49 14.13 -12.87
CA PHE A 127 -1.52 13.92 -13.95
C PHE A 127 -1.35 15.17 -14.82
N LYS A 128 -2.44 15.87 -15.11
CA LYS A 128 -2.40 17.13 -15.86
C LYS A 128 -1.64 18.22 -15.11
N GLU A 129 -1.86 18.33 -13.81
CA GLU A 129 -1.36 19.43 -12.99
C GLU A 129 0.12 19.28 -12.64
N PHE A 130 0.55 18.06 -12.28
CA PHE A 130 1.89 17.84 -11.74
C PHE A 130 2.76 16.90 -12.59
N GLY A 131 2.20 16.32 -13.65
CA GLY A 131 2.90 15.30 -14.48
C GLY A 131 4.03 15.85 -15.34
N ASP A 132 4.23 17.17 -15.38
CA ASP A 132 5.40 17.81 -15.95
C ASP A 132 6.67 17.62 -15.09
N ARG A 133 6.49 17.46 -13.77
CA ARG A 133 7.57 17.34 -12.76
C ARG A 133 7.58 16.00 -12.04
N VAL A 134 6.41 15.37 -11.88
CA VAL A 134 6.26 14.09 -11.19
C VAL A 134 6.24 12.93 -12.17
N LEU A 135 7.24 12.06 -12.07
CA LEU A 135 7.40 10.90 -12.96
C LEU A 135 7.06 9.55 -12.29
N HIS A 136 6.96 9.48 -10.95
CA HIS A 136 6.65 8.25 -10.24
C HIS A 136 5.30 8.36 -9.53
N TRP A 137 4.33 7.58 -10.01
CA TRP A 137 2.96 7.60 -9.52
C TRP A 137 2.57 6.26 -8.92
N THR A 138 2.16 6.26 -7.65
CA THR A 138 1.47 5.14 -7.03
C THR A 138 -0.02 5.48 -6.98
N THR A 139 -0.89 4.69 -7.59
CA THR A 139 -2.33 5.01 -7.58
C THR A 139 -2.92 4.89 -6.17
N MET A 140 -2.60 3.82 -5.45
CA MET A 140 -3.15 3.53 -4.13
C MET A 140 -2.04 2.97 -3.24
N ASN A 141 -1.96 3.45 -2.00
CA ASN A 141 -1.08 2.86 -0.99
C ASN A 141 -1.78 1.68 -0.29
N GLU A 142 -1.11 0.54 -0.20
CA GLU A 142 -1.57 -0.65 0.52
C GLU A 142 -3.03 -1.01 0.20
N ALA A 143 -3.35 -1.14 -1.08
CA ALA A 143 -4.73 -1.34 -1.52
C ALA A 143 -5.41 -2.57 -0.86
N ASN A 144 -4.64 -3.62 -0.58
CA ASN A 144 -5.10 -4.78 0.17
C ASN A 144 -5.48 -4.47 1.62
N ILE A 145 -4.69 -3.63 2.31
CA ILE A 145 -5.00 -3.21 3.69
C ILE A 145 -6.17 -2.24 3.71
N LEU A 146 -6.30 -1.35 2.73
CA LEU A 146 -7.45 -0.46 2.63
C LEU A 146 -8.77 -1.24 2.55
N ALA A 147 -8.79 -2.32 1.74
CA ALA A 147 -9.96 -3.20 1.64
C ALA A 147 -10.20 -3.99 2.95
N LEU A 148 -9.16 -4.62 3.51
CA LEU A 148 -9.27 -5.45 4.72
C LEU A 148 -9.58 -4.62 5.98
N GLY A 149 -8.95 -3.47 6.12
CA GLY A 149 -9.10 -2.56 7.24
C GLY A 149 -10.43 -1.82 7.22
N GLY A 150 -10.85 -1.33 6.05
CA GLY A 150 -12.04 -0.51 5.93
C GLY A 150 -13.35 -1.30 5.89
N TYR A 151 -13.32 -2.50 5.28
CA TYR A 151 -14.51 -3.30 4.97
C TYR A 151 -14.44 -4.75 5.47
N GLY A 152 -13.35 -5.11 6.12
CA GLY A 152 -13.19 -6.40 6.78
C GLY A 152 -13.24 -6.25 8.29
N ASN A 153 -12.10 -5.98 8.90
CA ASN A 153 -11.99 -5.84 10.36
C ASN A 153 -12.44 -4.46 10.88
N GLY A 154 -12.82 -3.53 10.02
CA GLY A 154 -13.32 -2.21 10.38
C GLY A 154 -12.33 -1.33 11.18
N LEU A 155 -11.03 -1.57 11.14
CA LEU A 155 -10.05 -0.79 11.91
C LEU A 155 -9.79 0.61 11.37
N ILE A 156 -10.11 0.86 10.10
CA ILE A 156 -9.97 2.18 9.47
C ILE A 156 -11.31 2.58 8.84
N PRO A 157 -11.52 3.86 8.52
CA PRO A 157 -12.71 4.31 7.81
C PRO A 157 -12.97 3.50 6.52
N PRO A 158 -14.23 3.18 6.19
CA PRO A 158 -15.48 3.61 6.83
C PRO A 158 -15.95 2.74 8.01
N ASN A 159 -15.05 1.96 8.63
CA ASN A 159 -15.33 1.13 9.81
C ASN A 159 -16.48 0.12 9.55
N ARG A 160 -16.40 -0.60 8.43
CA ARG A 160 -17.41 -1.61 8.07
C ARG A 160 -16.93 -3.03 8.38
N CYS A 161 -17.80 -3.80 9.02
CA CYS A 161 -17.59 -5.21 9.34
C CYS A 161 -18.94 -5.89 9.70
N SER A 162 -18.92 -7.19 10.01
CA SER A 162 -20.12 -7.93 10.41
C SER A 162 -19.83 -8.99 11.47
N ALA A 163 -20.84 -9.24 12.32
CA ALA A 163 -20.84 -10.39 13.23
C ALA A 163 -20.90 -11.73 12.45
N PRO A 164 -20.39 -12.83 13.01
CA PRO A 164 -19.78 -12.98 14.34
C PRO A 164 -18.30 -12.55 14.40
N PHE A 165 -17.68 -12.25 13.27
CA PHE A 165 -16.23 -11.97 13.18
C PHE A 165 -15.82 -10.73 13.96
N ARG A 166 -16.65 -9.68 13.92
CA ARG A 166 -16.47 -8.47 14.72
C ARG A 166 -17.79 -7.75 14.94
N SER A 167 -17.93 -7.15 16.11
CA SER A 167 -19.04 -6.27 16.50
C SER A 167 -18.55 -4.81 16.64
N ASN A 168 -19.48 -3.86 16.74
CA ASN A 168 -19.23 -2.42 16.92
C ASN A 168 -18.66 -1.70 15.68
N CYS A 169 -19.05 -2.11 14.49
CA CYS A 169 -18.80 -1.39 13.24
C CYS A 169 -20.04 -0.60 12.80
N THR A 170 -19.87 0.35 11.89
CA THR A 170 -20.98 1.14 11.31
C THR A 170 -21.99 0.28 10.53
N GLY A 171 -21.58 -0.92 10.13
CA GLY A 171 -22.38 -1.93 9.44
C GLY A 171 -21.54 -2.69 8.42
N GLY A 172 -22.20 -3.44 7.52
CA GLY A 172 -21.56 -4.10 6.39
C GLY A 172 -21.55 -5.62 6.45
N ASN A 173 -20.71 -6.23 5.62
CA ASN A 173 -20.57 -7.68 5.50
C ASN A 173 -19.13 -8.04 5.14
N TRP A 174 -18.33 -8.43 6.15
CA TRP A 174 -16.91 -8.79 5.96
C TRP A 174 -16.77 -9.89 4.90
N SER A 175 -17.67 -10.87 4.89
CA SER A 175 -17.62 -12.02 3.98
C SER A 175 -17.66 -11.64 2.50
N THR A 176 -18.21 -10.47 2.13
CA THR A 176 -18.41 -10.06 0.73
C THR A 176 -17.79 -8.70 0.38
N GLU A 177 -17.88 -7.72 1.26
CA GLU A 177 -17.52 -6.32 0.97
C GLU A 177 -16.03 -6.16 0.65
N VAL A 178 -15.16 -6.89 1.34
CA VAL A 178 -13.70 -6.90 1.10
C VAL A 178 -13.39 -7.22 -0.37
N TYR A 179 -14.06 -8.23 -0.95
CA TYR A 179 -13.83 -8.63 -2.33
C TYR A 179 -14.40 -7.64 -3.35
N ILE A 180 -15.57 -7.06 -3.07
CA ILE A 180 -16.20 -6.03 -3.91
C ILE A 180 -15.29 -4.80 -3.99
N VAL A 181 -14.78 -4.35 -2.83
CA VAL A 181 -13.90 -3.19 -2.70
C VAL A 181 -12.59 -3.43 -3.42
N GLY A 182 -11.92 -4.56 -3.17
CA GLY A 182 -10.67 -4.87 -3.87
C GLY A 182 -10.85 -4.97 -5.39
N HIS A 183 -11.98 -5.50 -5.85
CA HIS A 183 -12.32 -5.53 -7.28
C HIS A 183 -12.47 -4.12 -7.88
N ASN A 184 -13.21 -3.23 -7.22
CA ASN A 184 -13.39 -1.85 -7.66
C ASN A 184 -12.07 -1.06 -7.63
N MET A 185 -11.22 -1.29 -6.62
CA MET A 185 -9.88 -0.69 -6.53
C MET A 185 -8.98 -1.12 -7.70
N LEU A 186 -8.97 -2.42 -8.06
CA LEU A 186 -8.21 -2.93 -9.21
C LEU A 186 -8.67 -2.31 -10.53
N LEU A 187 -9.98 -2.15 -10.72
CA LEU A 187 -10.54 -1.49 -11.90
C LEU A 187 -10.23 0.01 -11.94
N ALA A 188 -10.30 0.68 -10.80
CA ALA A 188 -9.97 2.10 -10.65
C ALA A 188 -8.48 2.36 -10.95
N HIS A 189 -7.58 1.56 -10.36
CA HIS A 189 -6.14 1.57 -10.66
C HIS A 189 -5.89 1.37 -12.16
N SER A 190 -6.48 0.33 -12.74
CA SER A 190 -6.23 -0.02 -14.14
C SER A 190 -6.80 1.00 -15.13
N SER A 191 -7.93 1.63 -14.78
CA SER A 191 -8.50 2.75 -15.53
C SER A 191 -7.57 3.96 -15.52
N ALA A 192 -7.02 4.32 -14.36
CA ALA A 192 -6.06 5.42 -14.21
C ALA A 192 -4.75 5.14 -14.98
N VAL A 193 -4.23 3.92 -14.94
CA VAL A 193 -3.02 3.54 -15.68
C VAL A 193 -3.27 3.59 -17.19
N ARG A 194 -4.40 3.06 -17.66
CA ARG A 194 -4.78 3.13 -19.08
C ARG A 194 -4.89 4.58 -19.56
N LEU A 195 -5.49 5.45 -18.75
CA LEU A 195 -5.55 6.89 -19.02
C LEU A 195 -4.15 7.49 -19.12
N TYR A 196 -3.28 7.24 -18.13
CA TYR A 196 -1.91 7.75 -18.11
C TYR A 196 -1.10 7.33 -19.33
N LYS A 197 -1.16 6.03 -19.66
CA LYS A 197 -0.52 5.44 -20.83
C LYS A 197 -1.08 5.95 -22.15
N ARG A 198 -2.30 6.50 -22.19
CA ARG A 198 -2.86 7.09 -23.42
C ARG A 198 -2.52 8.57 -23.57
N LYS A 199 -2.53 9.34 -22.48
CA LYS A 199 -2.50 10.81 -22.50
C LYS A 199 -1.17 11.44 -22.09
N TYR A 200 -0.42 10.85 -21.15
CA TYR A 200 0.73 11.51 -20.52
C TYR A 200 2.09 10.84 -20.81
N LYS A 201 2.18 9.50 -20.78
CA LYS A 201 3.30 8.66 -21.26
C LYS A 201 4.75 9.02 -20.84
N GLN A 202 4.97 9.90 -19.86
CA GLN A 202 6.31 10.42 -19.53
C GLN A 202 6.95 9.79 -18.28
N GLY A 203 6.19 9.05 -17.48
CA GLY A 203 6.65 8.44 -16.23
C GLY A 203 6.12 7.02 -16.01
N PHE A 204 6.19 6.57 -14.76
CA PHE A 204 5.85 5.23 -14.30
C PHE A 204 4.63 5.27 -13.39
N VAL A 205 3.68 4.37 -13.62
CA VAL A 205 2.50 4.21 -12.77
C VAL A 205 2.45 2.81 -12.20
N GLY A 206 2.32 2.72 -10.89
CA GLY A 206 2.23 1.47 -10.14
C GLY A 206 1.16 1.54 -9.06
N ILE A 207 1.12 0.47 -8.27
CA ILE A 207 0.30 0.33 -7.07
C ILE A 207 1.20 -0.17 -5.95
N SER A 208 0.86 0.13 -4.69
CA SER A 208 1.51 -0.52 -3.57
C SER A 208 0.56 -1.44 -2.81
N VAL A 209 1.15 -2.52 -2.29
CA VAL A 209 0.50 -3.52 -1.44
C VAL A 209 1.35 -3.70 -0.19
N TYR A 210 0.70 -4.01 0.92
CA TYR A 210 1.38 -4.47 2.12
C TYR A 210 1.66 -5.97 2.04
N GLY A 211 2.83 -6.40 2.48
CA GLY A 211 3.14 -7.81 2.61
C GLY A 211 4.06 -8.09 3.79
N SER A 212 3.60 -8.94 4.71
CA SER A 212 4.49 -9.57 5.69
C SER A 212 5.38 -10.61 5.00
N ALA A 213 6.52 -10.92 5.62
CA ALA A 213 7.20 -12.17 5.30
C ALA A 213 6.45 -13.31 6.00
N TYR A 214 5.99 -14.29 5.24
CA TYR A 214 5.29 -15.46 5.77
C TYR A 214 6.30 -16.61 5.91
N LEU A 215 6.43 -17.13 7.12
CA LEU A 215 7.26 -18.28 7.45
C LEU A 215 6.36 -19.46 7.83
N PRO A 216 6.72 -20.71 7.51
CA PRO A 216 5.92 -21.84 7.93
C PRO A 216 6.02 -21.98 9.46
N TYR A 217 4.90 -22.24 10.15
CA TYR A 217 4.90 -22.38 11.60
C TYR A 217 5.72 -23.59 12.08
N LEU A 218 5.55 -24.73 11.42
CA LEU A 218 6.41 -25.91 11.53
C LEU A 218 7.07 -26.20 10.18
N ASN A 219 8.16 -26.96 10.17
CA ASN A 219 8.78 -27.44 8.93
C ASN A 219 8.01 -28.64 8.32
N SER A 220 6.67 -28.59 8.37
CA SER A 220 5.78 -29.58 7.77
C SER A 220 5.43 -29.17 6.35
N GLU A 221 5.10 -30.14 5.49
CA GLU A 221 4.64 -29.84 4.11
C GLU A 221 3.37 -28.96 4.12
N ALA A 222 2.46 -29.20 5.07
CA ALA A 222 1.23 -28.44 5.21
C ALA A 222 1.50 -26.95 5.51
N ASP A 223 2.36 -26.64 6.49
CA ASP A 223 2.67 -25.25 6.84
C ASP A 223 3.53 -24.55 5.77
N VAL A 224 4.36 -25.29 5.04
CA VAL A 224 5.07 -24.77 3.87
C VAL A 224 4.08 -24.39 2.76
N MET A 225 3.05 -25.19 2.54
CA MET A 225 1.97 -24.83 1.60
C MET A 225 1.12 -23.67 2.10
N ALA A 226 0.90 -23.56 3.42
CA ALA A 226 0.18 -22.44 4.03
C ALA A 226 0.87 -21.09 3.78
N VAL A 227 2.20 -21.05 3.67
CA VAL A 227 2.93 -19.84 3.25
C VAL A 227 2.49 -19.37 1.87
N GLN A 228 2.37 -20.28 0.90
CA GLN A 228 1.93 -19.92 -0.45
C GLN A 228 0.46 -19.46 -0.46
N LEU A 229 -0.40 -20.12 0.32
CA LEU A 229 -1.80 -19.69 0.47
C LEU A 229 -1.92 -18.28 1.05
N ALA A 230 -1.11 -17.95 2.05
CA ALA A 230 -1.05 -16.61 2.61
C ALA A 230 -0.56 -15.59 1.57
N LEU A 231 0.49 -15.91 0.81
CA LEU A 231 0.98 -15.04 -0.27
C LEU A 231 -0.09 -14.81 -1.34
N ASP A 232 -0.79 -15.86 -1.78
CA ASP A 232 -1.84 -15.76 -2.81
C ASP A 232 -2.99 -14.86 -2.34
N PHE A 233 -3.42 -14.96 -1.09
CA PHE A 233 -4.52 -14.15 -0.57
C PHE A 233 -4.12 -12.72 -0.21
N TYR A 234 -2.99 -12.51 0.47
CA TYR A 234 -2.64 -11.19 0.98
C TYR A 234 -1.90 -10.31 -0.04
N ILE A 235 -1.13 -10.91 -0.95
CA ILE A 235 -0.37 -10.20 -1.98
C ILE A 235 -0.92 -10.52 -3.38
N GLY A 236 -1.06 -11.81 -3.70
CA GLY A 236 -1.52 -12.30 -5.01
C GLY A 236 -2.89 -11.78 -5.40
N TRP A 237 -3.79 -11.54 -4.44
CA TRP A 237 -5.13 -10.99 -4.66
C TRP A 237 -5.11 -9.71 -5.49
N PHE A 238 -4.16 -8.81 -5.24
CA PHE A 238 -4.00 -7.59 -6.04
C PHE A 238 -2.99 -7.75 -7.17
N ILE A 239 -1.92 -8.51 -6.97
CA ILE A 239 -0.82 -8.59 -7.95
C ILE A 239 -1.16 -9.49 -9.15
N GLU A 240 -1.76 -10.66 -8.94
CA GLU A 240 -2.05 -11.58 -10.04
C GLU A 240 -3.03 -11.03 -11.08
N PRO A 241 -4.11 -10.31 -10.72
CA PRO A 241 -4.95 -9.65 -11.72
C PRO A 241 -4.17 -8.70 -12.62
N LEU A 242 -3.19 -7.99 -12.06
CA LEU A 242 -2.39 -7.01 -12.80
C LEU A 242 -1.35 -7.65 -13.72
N ILE A 243 -0.96 -8.91 -13.47
CA ILE A 243 0.00 -9.64 -14.31
C ILE A 243 -0.72 -10.55 -15.31
N PHE A 244 -1.75 -11.27 -14.87
CA PHE A 244 -2.39 -12.34 -15.63
C PHE A 244 -3.78 -12.01 -16.13
N GLY A 245 -4.43 -10.99 -15.57
CA GLY A 245 -5.79 -10.58 -15.93
C GLY A 245 -6.89 -11.28 -15.12
N ASP A 246 -6.55 -12.05 -14.09
CA ASP A 246 -7.50 -12.78 -13.25
C ASP A 246 -6.93 -13.02 -11.84
N TYR A 247 -7.80 -13.35 -10.90
CA TYR A 247 -7.41 -13.64 -9.50
C TYR A 247 -6.67 -14.99 -9.35
N PRO A 248 -5.91 -15.18 -8.25
CA PRO A 248 -5.32 -16.48 -7.92
C PRO A 248 -6.38 -17.60 -7.91
N GLN A 249 -6.05 -18.75 -8.50
CA GLN A 249 -7.04 -19.83 -8.66
C GLN A 249 -7.55 -20.35 -7.31
N ILE A 250 -6.68 -20.43 -6.30
CA ILE A 250 -7.07 -20.87 -4.96
C ILE A 250 -8.07 -19.91 -4.31
N MET A 251 -7.88 -18.62 -4.51
CA MET A 251 -8.78 -17.58 -4.04
C MET A 251 -10.17 -17.71 -4.70
N LYS A 252 -10.20 -17.94 -6.02
CA LYS A 252 -11.46 -18.18 -6.76
C LYS A 252 -12.18 -19.44 -6.27
N LYS A 253 -11.43 -20.50 -5.96
CA LYS A 253 -11.97 -21.75 -5.42
C LYS A 253 -12.61 -21.53 -4.04
N ASN A 254 -11.89 -20.88 -3.12
CA ASN A 254 -12.30 -20.80 -1.73
C ASN A 254 -13.37 -19.71 -1.49
N ALA A 255 -13.23 -18.53 -2.10
CA ALA A 255 -14.19 -17.44 -1.97
C ALA A 255 -15.46 -17.65 -2.84
N GLY A 256 -15.33 -18.43 -3.93
CA GLY A 256 -16.45 -18.82 -4.77
C GLY A 256 -17.20 -17.62 -5.37
N SER A 257 -18.53 -17.56 -5.15
CA SER A 257 -19.39 -16.49 -5.65
C SER A 257 -19.20 -15.14 -4.96
N ARG A 258 -18.51 -15.10 -3.81
CA ARG A 258 -18.24 -13.86 -3.07
C ARG A 258 -17.14 -13.02 -3.72
N LEU A 259 -16.25 -13.67 -4.48
CA LEU A 259 -15.24 -12.98 -5.28
C LEU A 259 -15.84 -12.56 -6.63
N PRO A 260 -15.91 -11.25 -6.96
CA PRO A 260 -16.41 -10.81 -8.25
C PRO A 260 -15.57 -11.36 -9.40
N ARG A 261 -16.21 -11.56 -10.56
CA ARG A 261 -15.54 -12.02 -11.78
C ARG A 261 -15.25 -10.85 -12.70
N PHE A 262 -14.04 -10.80 -13.24
CA PHE A 262 -13.75 -9.90 -14.35
C PHE A 262 -14.48 -10.38 -15.60
N SER A 263 -15.22 -9.47 -16.24
CA SER A 263 -15.59 -9.65 -17.65
C SER A 263 -14.34 -9.69 -18.53
N LYS A 264 -14.49 -10.16 -19.78
CA LYS A 264 -13.38 -10.19 -20.74
C LYS A 264 -12.73 -8.81 -20.92
N SER A 265 -13.53 -7.75 -21.05
CA SER A 265 -13.05 -6.38 -21.19
C SER A 265 -12.34 -5.85 -19.94
N GLU A 266 -12.76 -6.29 -18.76
CA GLU A 266 -12.09 -5.91 -17.51
C GLU A 266 -10.79 -6.67 -17.32
N SER A 267 -10.78 -7.96 -17.63
CA SER A 267 -9.55 -8.78 -17.63
C SER A 267 -8.48 -8.17 -18.55
N GLU A 268 -8.89 -7.76 -19.75
CA GLU A 268 -8.01 -7.03 -20.70
C GLU A 268 -7.58 -5.65 -20.19
N LEU A 269 -8.41 -4.98 -19.38
CA LEU A 269 -8.08 -3.69 -18.77
C LEU A 269 -7.06 -3.84 -17.64
N VAL A 270 -7.24 -4.82 -16.75
CA VAL A 270 -6.38 -5.00 -15.57
C VAL A 270 -5.06 -5.67 -15.91
N LYS A 271 -5.03 -6.53 -16.93
CA LYS A 271 -3.79 -7.22 -17.33
C LYS A 271 -2.75 -6.23 -17.86
N GLY A 272 -1.58 -6.22 -17.24
CA GLY A 272 -0.45 -5.36 -17.61
C GLY A 272 -0.61 -3.89 -17.23
N SER A 273 -1.55 -3.56 -16.34
CA SER A 273 -1.84 -2.19 -15.92
C SER A 273 -0.88 -1.65 -14.84
N LEU A 274 0.41 -2.03 -14.88
CA LEU A 274 1.44 -1.47 -14.00
C LEU A 274 2.78 -1.33 -14.71
N ASP A 275 3.61 -0.44 -14.21
CA ASP A 275 5.03 -0.32 -14.58
C ASP A 275 5.95 -0.77 -13.43
N PHE A 276 5.46 -0.69 -12.18
CA PHE A 276 6.13 -1.20 -10.98
C PHE A 276 5.12 -1.65 -9.91
N ILE A 277 5.61 -2.42 -8.94
CA ILE A 277 4.89 -2.78 -7.71
C ILE A 277 5.67 -2.19 -6.54
N GLY A 278 4.98 -1.44 -5.67
CA GLY A 278 5.52 -1.03 -4.38
C GLY A 278 5.17 -2.08 -3.32
N LEU A 279 6.17 -2.63 -2.63
CA LEU A 279 5.95 -3.53 -1.51
C LEU A 279 6.23 -2.80 -0.20
N ASN A 280 5.18 -2.59 0.60
CA ASN A 280 5.33 -2.09 1.96
C ASN A 280 5.53 -3.29 2.88
N HIS A 281 6.69 -3.36 3.55
CA HIS A 281 7.10 -4.49 4.37
C HIS A 281 7.57 -4.01 5.74
N TYR A 282 7.08 -4.65 6.80
CA TYR A 282 7.33 -4.23 8.18
C TYR A 282 7.68 -5.37 9.15
N ASN A 283 7.19 -6.58 8.89
CA ASN A 283 7.29 -7.67 9.86
C ASN A 283 7.32 -9.05 9.20
N GLN A 284 7.56 -10.05 10.05
CA GLN A 284 7.48 -11.46 9.71
C GLN A 284 6.41 -12.11 10.59
N VAL A 285 5.66 -13.06 10.03
CA VAL A 285 4.61 -13.81 10.71
C VAL A 285 4.70 -15.28 10.35
N TYR A 286 4.19 -16.15 11.21
CA TYR A 286 4.05 -17.56 10.89
C TYR A 286 2.71 -17.82 10.21
N ALA A 287 2.74 -18.66 9.18
CA ALA A 287 1.58 -19.23 8.50
C ALA A 287 1.47 -20.70 8.92
N LYS A 288 0.33 -21.05 9.49
CA LYS A 288 -0.01 -22.41 9.92
C LYS A 288 -1.22 -22.89 9.14
N ASP A 289 -1.16 -24.12 8.64
CA ASP A 289 -2.26 -24.74 7.92
C ASP A 289 -3.51 -24.85 8.81
N ASN A 290 -4.66 -24.45 8.28
CA ASN A 290 -5.95 -24.49 8.96
C ASN A 290 -7.10 -24.77 7.97
N PRO A 291 -7.15 -25.98 7.38
CA PRO A 291 -8.15 -26.31 6.37
C PRO A 291 -9.57 -26.35 6.94
N THR A 292 -9.73 -26.59 8.25
CA THR A 292 -11.02 -26.58 8.93
C THR A 292 -11.75 -25.24 8.83
N SER A 293 -11.03 -24.11 8.64
CA SER A 293 -11.70 -22.82 8.42
C SER A 293 -12.49 -22.76 7.11
N LEU A 294 -12.22 -23.65 6.16
CA LEU A 294 -12.92 -23.75 4.88
C LEU A 294 -14.20 -24.58 4.95
N GLU A 295 -14.40 -25.33 6.02
CA GLU A 295 -15.58 -26.18 6.25
C GLU A 295 -16.78 -25.38 6.80
N GLU A 296 -16.52 -24.17 7.29
CA GLU A 296 -17.54 -23.28 7.85
C GLU A 296 -18.43 -22.66 6.76
N ASP A 297 -19.74 -22.60 7.00
CA ASP A 297 -20.71 -22.00 6.07
C ASP A 297 -20.56 -20.48 5.99
N LEU A 298 -20.32 -19.83 7.12
CA LEU A 298 -20.11 -18.39 7.23
C LEU A 298 -18.61 -18.10 7.44
N ARG A 299 -17.98 -17.49 6.44
CA ARG A 299 -16.53 -17.23 6.41
C ARG A 299 -16.21 -15.79 6.09
N ASP A 300 -15.26 -15.23 6.83
CA ASP A 300 -14.61 -13.97 6.47
C ASP A 300 -13.46 -14.20 5.47
N PHE A 301 -12.83 -13.10 5.04
CA PHE A 301 -11.69 -13.14 4.11
C PHE A 301 -10.52 -14.00 4.65
N THR A 302 -10.25 -13.93 5.95
CA THR A 302 -9.12 -14.62 6.58
C THR A 302 -9.37 -16.11 6.60
N MET A 303 -10.59 -16.54 6.90
CA MET A 303 -10.97 -17.95 6.89
C MET A 303 -10.88 -18.56 5.50
N ASP A 304 -11.13 -17.79 4.43
CA ASP A 304 -10.97 -18.24 3.05
C ASP A 304 -9.54 -18.58 2.67
N THR A 305 -8.56 -18.08 3.41
CA THR A 305 -7.15 -18.42 3.17
C THR A 305 -6.87 -19.90 3.47
N GLY A 306 -7.60 -20.51 4.42
CA GLY A 306 -7.25 -21.81 5.00
C GLY A 306 -5.99 -21.75 5.86
N VAL A 307 -5.58 -20.56 6.33
CA VAL A 307 -4.33 -20.32 7.05
C VAL A 307 -4.60 -19.56 8.33
N GLU A 308 -4.00 -20.01 9.43
CA GLU A 308 -3.88 -19.28 10.68
C GLU A 308 -2.59 -18.44 10.66
N ILE A 309 -2.73 -17.11 10.71
CA ILE A 309 -1.59 -16.19 10.80
C ILE A 309 -1.24 -15.92 12.26
N LEU A 310 -0.05 -16.34 12.67
CA LEU A 310 0.45 -16.21 14.03
C LEU A 310 1.55 -15.15 14.09
N ARG A 311 1.39 -14.18 15.00
CA ARG A 311 2.46 -13.20 15.26
C ARG A 311 3.65 -13.91 15.90
N MET A 312 4.86 -13.54 15.51
CA MET A 312 6.06 -13.97 16.22
C MET A 312 6.01 -13.40 17.64
N ASN A 313 5.76 -14.24 18.63
CA ASN A 313 5.92 -13.85 20.03
C ASN A 313 7.41 -13.62 20.27
N LEU A 314 7.81 -12.37 20.47
CA LEU A 314 9.03 -12.04 21.21
C LEU A 314 8.78 -12.37 22.69
N GLN A 315 8.69 -13.66 23.02
CA GLN A 315 8.82 -14.11 24.40
C GLN A 315 10.30 -13.99 24.74
N CYS A 316 10.71 -12.86 25.33
CA CYS A 316 11.92 -12.84 26.13
C CYS A 316 11.75 -13.87 27.25
N LEU A 317 12.57 -14.93 27.23
CA LEU A 317 12.64 -15.89 28.34
C LEU A 317 13.06 -15.12 29.61
N PRO A 318 12.37 -15.30 30.75
CA PRO A 318 12.57 -14.48 31.96
C PRO A 318 13.92 -14.68 32.68
N SER A 319 14.87 -15.41 32.09
CA SER A 319 16.20 -15.67 32.65
C SER A 319 17.36 -15.32 31.73
N GLN A 320 17.12 -14.67 30.59
CA GLN A 320 18.19 -14.08 29.78
C GLN A 320 17.98 -12.58 29.71
N CYS A 321 18.83 -11.86 30.43
CA CYS A 321 19.00 -10.43 30.29
C CYS A 321 19.59 -10.15 28.90
N CYS A 322 18.76 -10.19 27.86
CA CYS A 322 19.11 -9.62 26.58
C CYS A 322 18.77 -8.14 26.66
N LEU A 323 19.79 -7.35 26.97
CA LEU A 323 19.96 -6.03 26.36
C LEU A 323 19.99 -6.22 24.83
N CYS A 324 18.84 -6.47 24.22
CA CYS A 324 18.54 -5.89 22.94
C CYS A 324 17.94 -4.52 23.28
N GLN A 325 18.82 -3.59 23.65
CA GLN A 325 18.59 -2.21 23.23
C GLN A 325 18.21 -2.31 21.76
N VAL A 326 16.98 -1.89 21.45
CA VAL A 326 16.72 -1.30 20.15
C VAL A 326 17.62 -0.06 20.13
N GLU A 327 18.89 -0.25 19.81
CA GLU A 327 19.69 0.83 19.28
C GLU A 327 19.00 1.22 18.00
N SER A 328 18.36 2.37 18.08
CA SER A 328 17.78 3.18 17.04
C SER A 328 18.84 3.54 16.00
N HIS A 329 19.31 2.54 15.26
CA HIS A 329 20.16 2.71 14.11
C HIS A 329 19.35 2.38 12.85
N HIS A 330 18.77 3.45 12.32
CA HIS A 330 18.32 3.61 10.93
C HIS A 330 17.24 2.61 10.48
N TYR A 331 15.97 2.99 10.72
CA TYR A 331 14.86 2.52 9.90
C TYR A 331 15.06 3.03 8.46
N LEU A 332 15.80 2.26 7.66
CA LEU A 332 15.89 2.50 6.22
C LEU A 332 14.55 2.03 5.62
N PHE A 333 13.74 2.99 5.16
CA PHE A 333 12.59 2.72 4.30
C PHE A 333 13.07 2.08 2.99
N LEU A 334 13.18 0.75 2.95
CA LEU A 334 13.48 0.02 1.74
C LEU A 334 12.19 -0.23 0.95
N VAL A 335 11.80 0.77 0.14
CA VAL A 335 10.87 0.54 -0.96
C VAL A 335 11.65 -0.16 -2.08
N PHE A 336 11.51 -1.48 -2.17
CA PHE A 336 12.08 -2.23 -3.28
C PHE A 336 11.25 -1.99 -4.55
N PHE A 337 11.81 -1.27 -5.53
CA PHE A 337 11.26 -1.18 -6.88
C PHE A 337 11.66 -2.42 -7.68
N TRP A 338 10.70 -3.32 -7.92
CA TRP A 338 10.92 -4.50 -8.76
C TRP A 338 10.55 -4.19 -10.22
N LYS A 339 11.55 -4.19 -11.10
CA LYS A 339 11.35 -4.15 -12.55
C LYS A 339 10.93 -5.54 -13.03
N VAL A 340 9.68 -5.69 -13.47
CA VAL A 340 9.09 -6.98 -13.84
C VAL A 340 9.74 -7.52 -15.12
N LEU A 341 10.56 -8.57 -15.00
CA LEU A 341 10.95 -9.45 -16.11
C LEU A 341 10.05 -10.68 -16.12
N LEU A 342 9.20 -10.79 -17.14
CA LEU A 342 8.13 -11.77 -17.31
C LEU A 342 8.66 -13.21 -17.44
N SER A 343 8.70 -13.97 -16.34
CA SER A 343 8.67 -15.44 -16.40
C SER A 343 8.14 -16.04 -15.09
N ARG A 344 7.47 -17.20 -15.16
CA ARG A 344 6.87 -17.94 -14.02
C ARG A 344 7.89 -18.46 -12.97
N ARG A 345 9.15 -18.02 -13.01
CA ARG A 345 10.22 -18.49 -12.11
C ARG A 345 10.33 -17.70 -10.79
N TRP A 346 9.70 -16.54 -10.65
CA TRP A 346 9.92 -15.67 -9.49
C TRP A 346 9.40 -16.21 -8.16
N PHE A 347 8.30 -16.99 -8.14
CA PHE A 347 7.78 -17.55 -6.89
C PHE A 347 8.68 -18.62 -6.23
N LYS A 348 9.68 -19.16 -6.95
CA LYS A 348 10.67 -20.09 -6.36
C LYS A 348 11.78 -19.40 -5.57
N LEU A 349 11.96 -18.09 -5.68
CA LEU A 349 13.05 -17.35 -5.03
C LEU A 349 12.69 -16.81 -3.63
N LEU A 350 11.46 -17.04 -3.17
CA LEU A 350 11.06 -16.81 -1.77
C LEU A 350 11.36 -18.02 -0.86
N GLU A 351 11.86 -19.13 -1.41
CA GLU A 351 12.44 -20.21 -0.62
C GLU A 351 13.78 -19.74 -0.03
N ALA A 352 13.90 -19.74 1.30
CA ALA A 352 15.15 -19.45 1.99
C ALA A 352 16.30 -20.31 1.39
N PRO A 353 17.46 -19.73 1.03
CA PRO A 353 18.54 -20.52 0.46
C PRO A 353 19.08 -21.48 1.51
N ARG A 354 18.92 -22.80 1.25
CA ARG A 354 19.71 -23.83 1.91
C ARG A 354 21.19 -23.58 1.62
N SER A 355 21.92 -23.14 2.65
CA SER A 355 23.38 -23.14 2.78
C SER A 355 24.18 -22.65 1.56
N ILE A 356 24.53 -21.36 1.53
CA ILE A 356 25.65 -20.88 0.73
C ILE A 356 26.93 -21.04 1.57
N ARG A 357 27.82 -21.96 1.17
CA ARG A 357 29.18 -22.04 1.68
C ARG A 357 29.97 -20.83 1.19
N VAL A 358 30.50 -20.03 2.11
CA VAL A 358 31.40 -18.91 1.82
C VAL A 358 32.81 -19.45 1.53
N PRO A 359 33.44 -19.14 0.38
CA PRO A 359 34.86 -19.41 0.18
C PRO A 359 35.71 -18.47 1.03
N SER A 360 36.64 -19.04 1.79
CA SER A 360 37.61 -18.33 2.61
C SER A 360 38.73 -17.74 1.74
N SER A 361 38.60 -16.47 1.33
CA SER A 361 39.74 -15.59 1.03
C SER A 361 39.26 -14.26 0.46
N PHE A 362 39.21 -13.19 1.25
CA PHE A 362 39.48 -11.84 0.75
C PHE A 362 40.06 -10.96 1.86
N HIS A 363 41.21 -10.37 1.55
CA HIS A 363 42.04 -9.56 2.42
C HIS A 363 41.44 -8.17 2.66
N LEU A 364 41.53 -7.72 3.91
CA LEU A 364 41.32 -6.34 4.32
C LEU A 364 42.39 -5.42 3.72
N VAL A 365 41.96 -4.35 3.05
CA VAL A 365 42.79 -3.17 2.78
C VAL A 365 42.18 -2.01 3.56
N LYS A 366 42.80 -1.64 4.70
CA LYS A 366 42.58 -0.36 5.38
C LYS A 366 43.71 0.59 4.96
N GLY A 367 43.35 1.73 4.40
CA GLY A 367 44.27 2.83 4.12
C GLY A 367 44.35 3.82 5.28
N GLY A 368 45.54 4.42 5.44
CA GLY A 368 45.70 5.84 5.78
C GLY A 368 45.95 6.23 7.24
N ASN A 369 47.24 6.29 7.61
CA ASN A 369 47.94 7.20 8.54
C ASN A 369 47.14 8.07 9.55
N SER A 370 47.52 7.98 10.84
CA SER A 370 48.27 9.05 11.52
C SER A 370 48.73 8.63 12.93
N SER A 371 50.05 8.69 13.12
CA SER A 371 50.81 9.06 14.33
C SER A 371 50.12 9.07 15.70
N SER A 372 50.63 8.24 16.62
CA SER A 372 51.31 8.70 17.85
C SER A 372 51.91 7.52 18.59
N ASP A 373 53.20 7.66 18.92
CA ASP A 373 53.96 6.82 19.82
C ASP A 373 53.30 6.73 21.20
N ILE A 374 53.40 5.56 21.84
CA ILE A 374 53.80 5.37 23.25
C ILE A 374 54.05 3.86 23.44
N ALA A 375 55.29 3.50 23.71
CA ALA A 375 55.70 2.20 24.22
C ALA A 375 55.88 2.32 25.75
N PHE A 376 55.43 1.32 26.51
CA PHE A 376 56.09 0.91 27.74
C PHE A 376 55.87 -0.60 27.98
N ASN A 377 57.01 -1.29 28.02
CA ASN A 377 57.37 -2.64 28.48
C ASN A 377 56.30 -3.69 28.82
#